data_AF-A0A920AST1-F1
#
_entry.id   AF-A0A920AST1-F1
#
_cell.length_a   1.000
_cell.length_b   1.000
_cell.length_c   1.000
_cell.angle_alpha   90.00
_cell.angle_beta   90.00
_cell.angle_gamma   90.00
#
_symmetry.space_group_name_H-M   'P 1'
#
loop_
_entity.id
_entity.type
_entity.pdbx_description
1 polymer ?
#
loop_
_entity_poly.entity_id
_entity_poly.type
_entity_poly.pdbx_seq_one_letter_code
_entity_poly.pdbx_strand_id
1 'polypeptide(L)'
;MNFLVQISEQFDINWYLHIPTRNKLKSYNLLDELTDGNVKTLDLIQYDEFINELFSSEFVVTDGAGIVEECQLIGVPTLVWRDEHLDQEHLFEIGKNLVLSNYQTKDMNDFLRIIIR
;
A
#
# COMPACT_ATOMS: atom_id res chain seq x y z
N MET A 1 7.80 12.12 9.81
CA MET A 1 6.35 11.88 9.83
C MET A 1 6.11 10.58 9.07
N ASN A 2 5.36 9.64 9.65
CA ASN A 2 4.98 8.41 8.97
C ASN A 2 4.08 8.74 7.77
N PHE A 3 4.46 8.34 6.55
CA PHE A 3 3.69 8.66 5.35
C PHE A 3 2.26 8.14 5.42
N LEU A 4 2.01 6.98 6.03
CA LEU A 4 0.65 6.46 6.22
C LEU A 4 -0.20 7.36 7.12
N VAL A 5 0.40 7.93 8.16
CA VAL A 5 -0.28 8.90 9.05
C VAL A 5 -0.52 10.24 8.34
N GLN A 6 0.34 10.61 7.39
CA GLN A 6 0.12 11.83 6.60
C GLN A 6 -1.04 11.65 5.61
N ILE A 7 -1.10 10.52 4.89
CA ILE A 7 -2.16 10.32 3.88
C ILE A 7 -3.51 10.01 4.53
N SER A 8 -3.55 9.50 5.76
CA SER A 8 -4.80 9.25 6.50
C SER A 8 -5.54 10.51 6.90
N GLU A 9 -4.92 11.69 6.80
CA GLU A 9 -5.60 12.98 6.94
C GLU A 9 -6.58 13.25 5.78
N GLN A 10 -6.41 12.56 4.65
CA GLN A 10 -7.18 12.77 3.42
C GLN A 10 -7.93 11.52 2.95
N PHE A 11 -7.44 10.33 3.32
CA PHE A 11 -7.99 9.05 2.87
C PHE A 11 -8.32 8.13 4.05
N ASP A 12 -9.39 7.36 3.92
CA ASP A 12 -9.64 6.21 4.78
C ASP A 12 -8.65 5.08 4.46
N ILE A 13 -7.81 4.69 5.42
CA ILE A 13 -6.82 3.62 5.22
C ILE A 13 -7.24 2.33 5.92
N ASN A 14 -7.43 1.28 5.13
CA ASN A 14 -7.54 -0.10 5.60
C ASN A 14 -6.23 -0.85 5.32
N TRP A 15 -5.50 -1.22 6.37
CA TRP A 15 -4.25 -1.97 6.25
C TRP A 15 -4.40 -3.40 6.79
N TYR A 16 -4.52 -4.36 5.87
CA TYR A 16 -4.54 -5.79 6.17
C TYR A 16 -3.13 -6.28 6.54
N LEU A 17 -2.94 -6.59 7.83
CA LEU A 17 -1.61 -6.80 8.42
C LEU A 17 -1.36 -8.27 8.77
N HIS A 18 -0.30 -8.83 8.20
CA HIS A 18 0.23 -10.12 8.64
C HIS A 18 0.73 -10.04 10.10
N ILE A 19 0.55 -11.13 10.85
CA ILE A 19 0.94 -11.25 12.27
C ILE A 19 2.41 -10.84 12.52
N PRO A 20 3.41 -11.25 11.70
CA PRO A 20 4.79 -10.84 11.91
C PRO A 20 4.99 -9.32 11.86
N THR A 21 4.36 -8.65 10.89
CA THR A 21 4.42 -7.18 10.74
C THR A 21 3.75 -6.50 11.93
N ARG A 22 2.56 -6.98 12.33
CA ARG A 22 1.85 -6.47 13.52
C ARG A 22 2.72 -6.57 14.78
N ASN A 23 3.42 -7.69 14.98
CA ASN A 23 4.32 -7.88 16.12
C ASN A 23 5.51 -6.92 16.09
N LYS A 24 6.08 -6.67 14.89
CA LYS A 24 7.15 -5.67 14.73
C LYS A 24 6.68 -4.25 15.03
N LEU A 25 5.53 -3.85 14.51
CA LEU A 25 4.93 -2.54 14.80
C LEU A 25 4.73 -2.33 16.30
N LYS A 26 4.20 -3.34 17.02
CA LYS A 26 4.10 -3.30 18.49
C LYS A 26 5.45 -3.17 19.17
N SER A 27 6.45 -3.95 18.75
CA SER A 27 7.79 -3.90 19.37
C SER A 27 8.50 -2.56 19.20
N TYR A 28 8.14 -1.80 18.16
CA TYR A 28 8.67 -0.45 17.90
C TYR A 28 7.75 0.66 18.42
N ASN A 29 6.65 0.34 19.12
CA ASN A 29 5.61 1.30 19.56
C ASN A 29 5.01 2.12 18.41
N LEU A 30 4.99 1.59 17.19
CA LEU A 30 4.45 2.25 15.99
C LEU A 30 2.97 1.94 15.76
N LEU A 31 2.43 0.88 16.37
CA LEU A 31 1.04 0.48 16.17
C LEU A 31 0.07 1.54 16.73
N ASP A 32 0.41 2.12 17.88
CA ASP A 32 -0.41 3.15 18.51
C ASP A 32 -0.34 4.45 17.68
N GLU A 33 0.84 4.84 17.19
CA GLU A 33 1.01 6.00 16.28
C GLU A 33 0.14 5.87 15.01
N LEU A 34 0.08 4.67 14.41
CA LEU A 34 -0.77 4.39 13.26
C LEU A 34 -2.26 4.52 13.61
N THR A 35 -2.67 3.95 14.75
CA THR A 35 -4.06 3.93 15.18
C THR A 35 -4.55 5.34 15.53
N ASP A 36 -3.74 6.10 16.28
CA ASP A 36 -3.99 7.51 16.61
C ASP A 36 -4.00 8.39 15.35
N GLY A 37 -3.22 8.00 14.33
CA GLY A 37 -3.22 8.59 13.01
C GLY A 37 -4.36 8.14 12.09
N ASN A 38 -5.45 7.55 12.60
CA ASN A 38 -6.61 7.08 11.82
C ASN A 38 -6.31 5.96 10.79
N VAL A 39 -5.21 5.22 10.93
CA VAL A 39 -4.92 4.04 10.10
C VAL A 39 -5.60 2.81 10.69
N LYS A 40 -6.57 2.22 9.97
CA LYS A 40 -7.28 1.02 10.45
C LYS A 40 -6.44 -0.23 10.15
N THR A 41 -5.87 -0.82 11.18
CA THR A 41 -5.16 -2.11 11.05
C THR A 41 -6.14 -3.28 11.17
N LEU A 42 -6.24 -4.08 10.11
CA LEU A 42 -7.20 -5.17 10.00
C LEU A 42 -6.47 -6.53 9.96
N ASP A 43 -7.17 -7.58 10.39
CA ASP A 43 -6.68 -8.95 10.20
C ASP A 43 -6.90 -9.39 8.76
N LEU A 44 -6.14 -10.40 8.33
CA LEU A 44 -6.26 -10.95 6.98
C LEU A 44 -7.64 -11.56 6.76
N ILE A 45 -8.19 -11.33 5.57
CA ILE A 45 -9.49 -11.84 5.13
C ILE A 45 -9.32 -12.89 4.04
N GLN A 46 -10.42 -13.50 3.59
CA GLN A 46 -10.35 -14.48 2.50
C GLN A 46 -9.92 -13.81 1.20
N TYR A 47 -9.26 -14.56 0.33
CA TYR A 47 -8.68 -14.02 -0.91
C TYR A 47 -9.71 -13.29 -1.78
N ASP A 48 -10.88 -13.89 -2.02
CA ASP A 48 -11.93 -13.26 -2.83
C ASP A 48 -12.44 -11.94 -2.22
N GLU A 49 -12.53 -11.89 -0.88
CA GLU A 49 -12.90 -10.67 -0.15
C GLU A 49 -11.80 -9.62 -0.30
N PHE A 50 -10.54 -10.03 -0.18
CA PHE A 50 -9.39 -9.13 -0.34
C PHE A 50 -9.29 -8.56 -1.75
N ILE A 51 -9.52 -9.36 -2.80
CA ILE A 51 -9.56 -8.89 -4.17
C ILE A 51 -10.66 -7.82 -4.36
N ASN A 52 -11.83 -7.98 -3.73
CA ASN A 52 -12.88 -6.96 -3.78
C ASN A 52 -12.45 -5.65 -3.09
N GLU A 53 -11.72 -5.72 -1.97
CA GLU A 53 -11.16 -4.55 -1.29
C GLU A 53 -10.13 -3.84 -2.19
N LEU A 54 -9.23 -4.58 -2.85
CA LEU A 54 -8.29 -4.00 -3.82
C LEU A 54 -9.03 -3.32 -4.98
N PHE A 55 -10.03 -3.98 -5.55
CA PHE A 55 -10.79 -3.48 -6.71
C PHE A 55 -11.59 -2.21 -6.38
N SER A 56 -12.10 -2.10 -5.15
CA SER A 56 -12.91 -0.97 -4.71
C SER A 56 -12.09 0.19 -4.13
N SER A 57 -10.79 -0.01 -3.91
CA SER A 57 -9.87 1.01 -3.40
C SER A 57 -9.59 2.08 -4.45
N GLU A 58 -9.49 3.34 -4.01
CA GLU A 58 -9.06 4.45 -4.87
C GLU A 58 -7.61 4.26 -5.33
N PHE A 59 -6.77 3.74 -4.45
CA PHE A 59 -5.42 3.28 -4.75
C PHE A 59 -4.94 2.26 -3.73
N VAL A 60 -3.89 1.53 -4.08
CA VAL A 60 -3.23 0.55 -3.20
C VAL A 60 -1.80 0.98 -2.93
N VAL A 61 -1.33 0.72 -1.71
CA VAL A 61 0.09 0.86 -1.33
C VAL A 61 0.56 -0.50 -0.85
N THR A 62 1.61 -1.05 -1.48
CA THR A 62 2.07 -2.41 -1.15
C THR A 62 3.55 -2.61 -1.46
N ASP A 63 4.23 -3.40 -0.62
CA ASP A 63 5.57 -3.95 -0.84
C ASP A 63 5.51 -5.42 -1.30
N GLY A 64 4.31 -6.03 -1.33
CA GLY A 64 4.10 -7.45 -1.61
C GLY A 64 3.98 -7.77 -3.09
N ALA A 65 4.83 -8.70 -3.56
CA ALA A 65 4.94 -9.09 -4.97
C ALA A 65 3.62 -9.50 -5.62
N GLY A 66 2.93 -10.47 -5.02
CA GLY A 66 1.65 -10.95 -5.54
C GLY A 66 0.58 -9.85 -5.59
N ILE A 67 0.56 -8.94 -4.60
CA ILE A 67 -0.42 -7.85 -4.59
C ILE A 67 -0.16 -6.86 -5.73
N VAL A 68 1.11 -6.61 -6.08
CA VAL A 68 1.46 -5.80 -7.25
C VAL A 68 0.94 -6.44 -8.54
N GLU A 69 1.09 -7.76 -8.69
CA GLU A 69 0.58 -8.50 -9.85
C GLU A 69 -0.95 -8.43 -9.95
N GLU A 70 -1.66 -8.70 -8.85
CA GLU A 70 -3.12 -8.59 -8.79
C GLU A 70 -3.59 -7.19 -9.16
N CYS A 71 -2.95 -6.16 -8.59
CA CYS A 71 -3.29 -4.78 -8.87
C CYS A 71 -3.01 -4.39 -10.32
N GLN A 72 -1.94 -4.90 -10.93
CA GLN A 72 -1.66 -4.70 -12.37
C GLN A 72 -2.77 -5.28 -13.26
N LEU A 73 -3.22 -6.49 -12.93
CA LEU A 73 -4.25 -7.19 -13.68
C LEU A 73 -5.59 -6.46 -13.57
N ILE A 74 -5.96 -6.05 -12.36
CA ILE A 74 -7.21 -5.34 -12.07
C ILE A 74 -7.18 -3.89 -12.55
N GLY A 75 -6.00 -3.27 -12.60
CA GLY A 75 -5.82 -1.89 -13.07
C GLY A 75 -6.00 -0.81 -12.00
N VAL A 76 -6.00 -1.18 -10.70
CA VAL A 76 -6.10 -0.21 -9.60
C VAL A 76 -4.79 0.58 -9.46
N PRO A 77 -4.83 1.93 -9.35
CA PRO A 77 -3.63 2.72 -9.13
C PRO A 77 -2.85 2.21 -7.91
N THR A 78 -1.57 1.91 -8.07
CA THR A 78 -0.78 1.27 -7.01
C THR A 78 0.59 1.92 -6.87
N LEU A 79 0.88 2.34 -5.64
CA LEU A 79 2.21 2.75 -5.22
C LEU A 79 2.96 1.52 -4.70
N VAL A 80 3.95 1.07 -5.47
CA VAL A 80 4.84 -0.02 -5.09
C VAL A 80 5.87 0.53 -4.09
N TRP A 81 5.72 0.15 -2.82
CA TRP A 81 6.54 0.62 -1.71
C TRP A 81 7.86 -0.16 -1.62
N ARG A 82 8.68 -0.06 -2.68
CA ARG A 82 10.02 -0.67 -2.80
C ARG A 82 11.00 0.31 -3.44
N ASP A 83 12.29 0.00 -3.35
CA ASP A 83 13.41 0.66 -4.05
C ASP A 83 13.90 -0.08 -5.30
N GLU A 84 13.37 -1.27 -5.55
CA GLU A 84 13.70 -2.09 -6.70
C GLU A 84 12.43 -2.69 -7.33
N HIS A 85 12.54 -3.02 -8.61
CA HIS A 85 11.55 -3.87 -9.27
C HIS A 85 11.51 -5.23 -8.56
N LEU A 86 10.34 -5.86 -8.57
CA LEU A 86 10.25 -7.26 -8.17
C LEU A 86 11.15 -8.06 -9.11
N ASP A 87 11.83 -9.07 -8.57
CA ASP A 87 12.92 -9.80 -9.23
C ASP A 87 12.49 -10.39 -10.58
N GLN A 88 13.45 -10.93 -11.35
CA GLN A 88 13.26 -11.42 -12.73
C GLN A 88 12.06 -12.39 -12.95
N GLU A 89 11.50 -12.97 -11.89
CA GLU A 89 10.34 -13.87 -11.92
C GLU A 89 8.98 -13.14 -11.82
N HIS A 90 8.96 -11.87 -11.38
CA HIS A 90 7.75 -11.07 -11.13
C HIS A 90 7.67 -9.92 -12.13
N LEU A 91 7.14 -10.22 -13.32
CA LEU A 91 7.03 -9.26 -14.42
C LEU A 91 5.82 -8.34 -14.22
N PHE A 92 6.08 -7.12 -13.76
CA PHE A 92 5.11 -6.03 -13.83
C PHE A 92 5.61 -4.87 -14.70
N GLU A 93 4.70 -4.25 -15.44
CA GLU A 93 4.95 -3.13 -16.34
C GLU A 93 4.67 -1.81 -15.61
N ILE A 94 5.74 -1.09 -15.27
CA ILE A 94 5.61 0.26 -14.73
C ILE A 94 4.99 1.20 -15.76
N GLY A 95 4.13 2.09 -15.28
CA GLY A 95 3.53 3.16 -16.10
C GLY A 95 2.13 2.87 -16.62
N LYS A 96 1.57 1.67 -16.39
CA LYS A 96 0.14 1.41 -16.62
C LYS A 96 -0.72 1.98 -15.49
N ASN A 97 -0.68 1.33 -14.34
CA ASN A 97 -1.33 1.74 -13.10
C ASN A 97 -0.38 1.64 -11.89
N LEU A 98 0.89 1.32 -12.12
CA LEU A 98 1.90 1.10 -11.09
C LEU A 98 2.95 2.21 -11.08
N VAL A 99 3.27 2.71 -9.88
CA VAL A 99 4.35 3.67 -9.63
C VAL A 99 5.28 3.12 -8.56
N LEU A 100 6.58 3.02 -8.86
CA LEU A 100 7.59 2.63 -7.88
C LEU A 100 7.94 3.83 -7.00
N SER A 101 7.86 3.65 -5.68
CA SER A 101 8.11 4.74 -4.72
C SER A 101 9.57 5.12 -4.58
N ASN A 102 10.50 4.20 -4.82
CA ASN A 102 11.93 4.34 -4.51
C ASN A 102 12.23 4.78 -3.06
N TYR A 103 11.25 4.62 -2.16
CA TYR A 103 11.17 5.26 -0.85
C TYR A 103 11.40 6.80 -0.89
N GLN A 104 11.21 7.43 -2.05
CA GLN A 104 11.40 8.86 -2.25
C GLN A 104 10.09 9.59 -2.02
N THR A 105 10.12 10.59 -1.13
CA THR A 105 8.97 11.47 -0.87
C THR A 105 8.43 12.13 -2.13
N LYS A 106 9.30 12.42 -3.10
CA LYS A 106 8.90 12.96 -4.40
C LYS A 106 7.96 12.00 -5.15
N ASP A 107 8.34 10.73 -5.29
CA ASP A 107 7.57 9.75 -6.07
C ASP A 107 6.22 9.44 -5.38
N MET A 108 6.22 9.38 -4.05
CA MET A 108 4.99 9.22 -3.26
C MET A 108 4.05 10.43 -3.41
N ASN A 109 4.57 11.66 -3.39
CA ASN A 109 3.76 12.87 -3.57
C ASN A 109 3.26 13.02 -5.02
N ASP A 110 4.10 12.70 -6.01
CA ASP A 110 3.72 12.74 -7.42
C ASP A 110 2.59 11.73 -7.70
N PHE A 111 2.62 10.55 -7.07
CA PHE A 111 1.54 9.58 -7.10
C PHE A 111 0.23 10.15 -6.52
N LEU A 112 0.25 10.69 -5.30
CA LEU A 112 -0.95 11.25 -4.65
C LEU A 112 -1.59 12.40 -5.45
N ARG A 113 -0.78 13.22 -6.14
CA ARG A 113 -1.28 14.30 -7.01
C ARG A 113 -2.05 13.79 -8.23
N ILE A 114 -1.79 12.57 -8.68
CA ILE A 114 -2.53 11.94 -9.78
C ILE A 114 -3.91 11.48 -9.28
N ILE A 115 -3.95 11.01 -8.03
CA ILE A 115 -5.16 10.49 -7.38
C ILE A 115 -6.14 11.61 -7.02
N ILE A 116 -5.68 12.69 -6.38
CA ILE A 116 -6.52 13.79 -5.84
C ILE A 116 -7.05 14.75 -6.95
N ARG A 117 -7.20 14.29 -8.19
CA ARG A 117 -7.66 15.13 -9.30
C ARG A 117 -9.16 15.32 -9.37
#